data_AF-S9U256-F1
#
_entry.id   AF-S9U256-F1
#
_cell.length_a   1.000
_cell.length_b   1.000
_cell.length_c   1.000
_cell.angle_alpha   90.00
_cell.angle_beta   90.00
_cell.angle_gamma   90.00
#
_symmetry.space_group_name_H-M   'P 1'
#
loop_
_entity.id
_entity.type
_entity.pdbx_description
1 polymer ?
#
loop_
_entity_poly.entity_id
_entity_poly.type
_entity_poly.pdbx_seq_one_letter_code
_entity_poly.pdbx_strand_id
1 'polypeptide(L)' 'MDWYTTVKRYYDMGIYKKDSNDPLYVGKFCEFGKITPEQFKEITGETYFA' A
#
# COMPACT_ATOMS: atom_id res chain seq x y z
N MET A 1 -3.08 0.39 -15.91
CA MET A 1 -3.46 1.24 -14.77
C MET A 1 -2.26 1.28 -13.84
N ASP A 2 -1.81 2.44 -13.41
CA ASP A 2 -0.66 2.56 -12.50
C ASP A 2 -1.13 2.35 -11.06
N TRP A 3 -0.95 1.14 -10.54
CA TRP A 3 -1.40 0.75 -9.21
C TRP A 3 -0.66 1.53 -8.13
N TYR A 4 0.63 1.78 -8.32
CA TYR A 4 1.43 2.60 -7.41
C TYR A 4 0.84 4.00 -7.24
N THR A 5 0.59 4.72 -8.33
CA THR A 5 0.01 6.08 -8.30
C THR A 5 -1.38 6.08 -7.64
N THR A 6 -2.19 5.05 -7.93
CA THR A 6 -3.53 4.91 -7.36
C THR A 6 -3.46 4.68 -5.84
N VAL A 7 -2.67 3.70 -5.41
CA VAL A 7 -2.53 3.36 -3.98
C VAL A 7 -1.91 4.53 -3.22
N LYS A 8 -0.86 5.16 -3.76
CA LYS A 8 -0.25 6.36 -3.17
C LYS A 8 -1.28 7.47 -2.97
N ARG A 9 -2.05 7.80 -4.01
CA ARG A 9 -3.07 8.86 -3.93
C ARG A 9 -4.11 8.56 -2.84
N TYR A 10 -4.60 7.33 -2.77
CA TYR A 10 -5.62 6.94 -1.79
C TYR A 10 -5.04 6.87 -0.37
N TYR A 11 -3.76 6.53 -0.23
CA TYR A 11 -3.05 6.60 1.04
C TYR A 11 -2.85 8.06 1.50
N ASP A 12 -2.41 8.95 0.60
CA ASP A 12 -2.30 10.41 0.84
C ASP A 12 -3.65 11.03 1.23
N MET A 13 -4.76 10.52 0.66
CA MET A 13 -6.12 10.91 1.04
C MET A 13 -6.59 10.32 2.38
N GLY A 14 -5.79 9.46 3.01
CA GLY A 14 -6.11 8.78 4.26
C GLY A 14 -7.11 7.64 4.12
N ILE A 15 -7.42 7.18 2.90
CA ILE A 15 -8.33 6.06 2.64
C ILE A 15 -7.62 4.74 2.93
N TYR A 16 -6.50 4.49 2.27
CA TYR A 16 -5.70 3.29 2.55
C TYR A 16 -4.89 3.46 3.82
N LYS A 17 -4.72 2.37 4.56
CA LYS A 17 -4.01 2.34 5.83
C LYS A 17 -2.80 1.45 5.74
N LYS A 18 -1.78 1.77 6.53
CA LYS A 18 -0.60 0.91 6.72
C LYS A 18 -0.79 -0.15 7.80
N ASP A 19 -1.90 -0.10 8.53
CA ASP A 19 -2.21 -1.10 9.56
C ASP A 19 -2.80 -2.36 8.92
N SER A 20 -2.27 -3.52 9.27
CA SER A 20 -2.68 -4.82 8.71
C SER A 20 -4.05 -5.29 9.19
N ASN A 21 -4.57 -4.74 10.30
CA ASN A 21 -5.92 -5.03 10.77
C ASN A 21 -6.98 -4.21 10.03
N ASP A 22 -6.57 -3.18 9.28
CA ASP A 22 -7.51 -2.36 8.55
C ASP A 22 -7.96 -3.08 7.26
N PRO A 23 -9.26 -3.09 6.92
CA PRO A 23 -9.73 -3.65 5.67
C PRO A 23 -9.05 -3.02 4.45
N LEU A 24 -8.63 -1.75 4.56
CA LEU A 24 -7.98 -0.95 3.53
C LEU A 24 -6.44 -0.96 3.64
N TYR A 25 -5.88 -2.03 4.20
CA TYR A 25 -4.44 -2.23 4.31
C TYR A 25 -3.72 -2.18 2.96
N VAL A 26 -2.72 -1.31 2.84
CA VAL A 26 -1.88 -1.15 1.63
C VAL A 26 -1.13 -2.44 1.30
N GLY A 27 -0.80 -3.27 2.30
CA GLY A 27 0.00 -4.49 2.08
C GLY A 27 -0.75 -5.54 1.26
N LYS A 28 -2.08 -5.53 1.25
CA LYS A 28 -2.88 -6.39 0.37
C LYS A 28 -2.53 -6.20 -1.10
N PHE A 29 -2.24 -4.96 -1.51
CA PHE A 29 -1.83 -4.68 -2.90
C PHE A 29 -0.45 -5.27 -3.20
N CYS A 30 0.41 -5.42 -2.19
CA CYS A 30 1.68 -6.13 -2.32
C CYS A 30 1.45 -7.65 -2.43
N GLU A 31 0.56 -8.24 -1.60
CA GLU A 31 0.17 -9.66 -1.68
C GLU A 31 -0.42 -10.03 -3.05
N PHE A 32 -1.26 -9.16 -3.61
CA PHE A 32 -1.87 -9.35 -4.93
C PHE A 32 -0.93 -9.03 -6.11
N GLY A 33 0.33 -8.69 -5.84
CA GLY A 33 1.33 -8.33 -6.86
C GLY A 33 0.98 -7.07 -7.66
N LYS A 34 0.18 -6.16 -7.08
CA LYS A 34 -0.20 -4.88 -7.69
C LYS A 34 0.88 -3.82 -7.48
N ILE A 35 1.55 -3.87 -6.33
CA ILE A 35 2.71 -3.04 -6.00
C ILE A 35 3.84 -3.93 -5.48
N THR A 36 5.08 -3.46 -5.56
CA THR A 36 6.24 -4.16 -4.97
C THR A 36 6.42 -3.80 -3.49
N PRO A 37 7.19 -4.59 -2.70
CA PRO A 37 7.55 -4.23 -1.34
C PRO A 37 8.26 -2.88 -1.23
N GLU A 38 9.05 -2.51 -2.24
CA GLU A 38 9.72 -1.20 -2.32
C GLU A 38 8.70 -0.07 -2.47
N GLN A 39 7.73 -0.24 -3.37
CA GLN A 39 6.63 0.71 -3.56
C GLN A 39 5.74 0.83 -2.31
N PHE A 40 5.48 -0.28 -1.62
CA PHE A 40 4.79 -0.25 -0.32
C PHE A 40 5.54 0.61 0.69
N LYS A 41 6.87 0.45 0.76
CA LYS A 41 7.73 1.24 1.64
C LYS A 41 7.78 2.71 1.26
N GLU A 42 7.79 3.03 -0.03
CA GLU A 42 7.70 4.42 -0.49
C GLU A 42 6.37 5.08 -0.12
N ILE A 43 5.27 4.33 -0.16
CA ILE A 43 3.93 4.85 0.17
C ILE A 43 3.76 5.02 1.68
N THR A 44 4.07 3.99 2.45
CA THR A 44 3.73 3.91 3.88
C THR A 44 4.86 4.35 4.81
N GLY A 45 6.10 4.36 4.32
CA GLY A 45 7.31 4.53 5.12
C GLY A 45 7.73 3.28 5.88
N GLU A 46 6.97 2.18 5.81
CA GLU A 46 7.25 0.95 6.55
C GLU A 46 7.72 -0.17 5.63
N THR A 47 8.56 -1.06 6.18
CA THR A 47 8.95 -2.27 5.47
C THR A 47 7.74 -3.20 5.42
N TYR A 48 7.43 -3.70 4.23
CA TYR A 48 6.40 -4.71 4.06
C TYR A 48 6.88 -6.03 4.70
N PHE A 49 6.14 -6.53 5.69
CA PHE A 49 6.31 -7.87 6.25
C PHE A 49 5.08 -8.69 5.84
N ALA A 50 5.31 -9.71 5.02
CA ALA A 50 4.29 -10.65 4.54
C ALA A 50 3.79 -11.55 5.68
#